data_AF-A0A9W6KHY0-F1
#
_entry.id   AF-A0A9W6KHY0-F1
#
_cell.length_a   1.000
_cell.length_b   1.000
_cell.length_c   1.000
_cell.angle_alpha   90.00
_cell.angle_beta   90.00
_cell.angle_gamma   90.00
#
_symmetry.space_group_name_H-M   'P 1'
#
loop_
_entity.id
_entity.type
_entity.pdbx_description
1 polymer ?
#
loop_
_entity_poly.entity_id
_entity_poly.type
_entity_poly.pdbx_seq_one_letter_code
_entity_poly.pdbx_strand_id
1 'polypeptide(L)'
;MTEPAEHTAQPRTRLTDPAGLCLLGLGSMAVLNFFTVMFSGALDDYQPGLVHTLFAWLLIVGWLYTAVTFILWLYLARENLEDNGADGLRWKPVQPVVSWFTPVANLWVPMLVVAEVYYRSDKLGNEPLPKKVAGWWATFVISLILFAFHEFAVVNASVLFHYEPWLNLVYGAVGCVAAGLGFHIVSHVTEIHQQWATAEPDAG
;
A
#
# COMPACT_ATOMS: atom_id res chain seq x y z
N MET A 1 16.12 49.36 -5.56
CA MET A 1 16.92 48.16 -5.26
C MET A 1 16.10 47.35 -4.28
N THR A 2 15.25 46.48 -4.79
CA THR A 2 14.48 45.52 -4.00
C THR A 2 15.28 44.23 -3.94
N GLU A 3 15.68 43.87 -2.73
CA GLU A 3 16.37 42.64 -2.36
C GLU A 3 15.56 41.43 -2.88
N PRO A 4 16.15 40.51 -3.66
CA PRO A 4 15.45 39.29 -4.05
C PRO A 4 15.27 38.44 -2.78
N ALA A 5 14.03 38.15 -2.44
CA ALA A 5 13.68 37.27 -1.34
C ALA A 5 14.42 35.94 -1.51
N GLU A 6 15.42 35.72 -0.65
CA GLU A 6 16.12 34.47 -0.50
C GLU A 6 15.10 33.46 0.04
N HIS A 7 14.43 32.78 -0.90
CA HIS A 7 13.56 31.67 -0.58
C HIS A 7 14.47 30.56 -0.07
N THR A 8 14.68 30.52 1.25
CA THR A 8 15.35 29.42 1.94
C THR A 8 14.64 28.14 1.55
N ALA A 9 15.23 27.39 0.61
CA ALA A 9 14.76 26.09 0.19
C ALA A 9 14.65 25.22 1.44
N GLN A 10 13.42 24.90 1.84
CA GLN A 10 13.19 24.02 2.97
C GLN A 10 13.88 22.68 2.69
N PRO A 11 14.45 22.03 3.72
CA PRO A 11 15.14 20.76 3.53
C PRO A 11 14.15 19.73 2.99
N ARG A 12 14.39 19.28 1.74
CA ARG A 12 13.61 18.26 1.02
C ARG A 12 13.21 17.15 2.00
N THR A 13 11.92 16.98 2.24
CA THR A 13 11.41 15.90 3.10
C THR A 13 11.85 14.57 2.49
N ARG A 14 12.72 13.83 3.19
CA ARG A 14 13.27 12.58 2.70
C ARG A 14 12.15 11.54 2.58
N LEU A 15 11.78 11.21 1.34
CA LEU A 15 10.81 10.16 1.04
C LEU A 15 11.26 8.76 1.54
N THR A 16 12.55 8.59 1.84
CA THR A 16 13.16 7.33 2.30
C THR A 16 12.53 6.80 3.58
N ASP A 17 12.22 7.68 4.51
CA ASP A 17 11.81 7.30 5.85
C ASP A 17 10.40 6.66 5.83
N PRO A 18 9.38 7.30 5.24
CA PRO A 18 8.04 6.69 5.11
C PRO A 18 7.99 5.56 4.09
N ALA A 19 8.79 5.60 3.01
CA ALA A 19 8.87 4.49 2.06
C ALA A 19 9.39 3.22 2.76
N GLY A 20 10.48 3.33 3.52
CA GLY A 20 11.04 2.21 4.29
C GLY A 20 10.03 1.64 5.28
N LEU A 21 9.31 2.50 6.01
CA LEU A 21 8.27 2.07 6.94
C LEU A 21 7.12 1.34 6.23
N CYS A 22 6.70 1.83 5.05
CA CYS A 22 5.68 1.20 4.23
C CYS A 22 6.13 -0.18 3.70
N LEU A 23 7.37 -0.30 3.22
CA LEU A 23 7.92 -1.56 2.73
C LEU A 23 8.04 -2.59 3.88
N LEU A 24 8.46 -2.16 5.07
CA LEU A 24 8.46 -2.99 6.28
C LEU A 24 7.04 -3.43 6.66
N GLY A 25 6.06 -2.53 6.56
CA GLY A 25 4.65 -2.85 6.76
C GLY A 25 4.19 -3.96 5.83
N LEU A 26 4.30 -3.75 4.51
CA LEU A 26 3.91 -4.73 3.49
C LEU A 26 4.62 -6.08 3.65
N GLY A 27 5.93 -6.08 3.93
CA GLY A 27 6.70 -7.30 4.15
C GLY A 27 6.29 -8.05 5.41
N SER A 28 6.14 -7.32 6.53
CA SER A 28 5.69 -7.92 7.80
C SER A 28 4.28 -8.50 7.70
N MET A 29 3.36 -7.84 6.98
CA MET A 29 2.02 -8.35 6.72
C MET A 29 2.04 -9.67 5.94
N ALA A 30 2.84 -9.74 4.87
CA ALA A 30 2.93 -10.95 4.04
C ALA A 30 3.45 -12.15 4.86
N VAL A 31 4.45 -11.91 5.71
CA VAL A 31 5.01 -12.91 6.62
C VAL A 31 3.98 -13.32 7.66
N LEU A 32 3.39 -12.37 8.40
CA LEU A 32 2.40 -12.67 9.45
C LEU A 32 1.18 -13.42 8.89
N ASN A 33 0.69 -13.03 7.72
CA ASN A 33 -0.42 -13.70 7.07
C ASN A 33 -0.06 -15.14 6.69
N PHE A 34 1.13 -15.37 6.12
CA PHE A 34 1.61 -16.70 5.79
C PHE A 34 1.74 -17.61 7.02
N PHE A 35 2.31 -17.10 8.12
CA PHE A 35 2.43 -17.85 9.37
C PHE A 35 1.06 -18.17 9.98
N THR A 36 0.11 -17.23 9.92
CA THR A 36 -1.25 -17.46 10.41
C THR A 36 -1.93 -18.58 9.62
N VAL A 37 -1.84 -18.54 8.29
CA VAL A 37 -2.38 -19.58 7.40
C VAL A 37 -1.73 -20.94 7.66
N MET A 38 -0.39 -20.98 7.74
CA MET A 38 0.37 -22.23 7.94
C MET A 38 0.09 -22.89 9.29
N PHE A 39 0.00 -22.10 10.36
CA PHE A 39 -0.07 -22.62 11.73
C PHE A 39 -1.49 -22.64 12.32
N SER A 40 -2.50 -22.12 11.61
CA SER A 40 -3.91 -22.11 12.06
C SER A 40 -4.37 -23.46 12.64
N GLY A 41 -4.26 -24.55 11.88
CA GLY A 41 -4.67 -25.88 12.35
C GLY A 41 -3.80 -26.47 13.47
N ALA A 42 -2.49 -26.15 13.52
CA ALA A 42 -1.59 -26.66 14.55
C ALA A 42 -1.75 -25.93 15.90
N LEU A 43 -2.17 -24.65 15.86
CA LEU A 43 -2.38 -23.82 17.04
C LEU A 43 -3.73 -24.10 17.70
N ASP A 44 -4.76 -24.40 16.90
CA ASP A 44 -6.11 -24.69 17.40
C ASP A 44 -6.19 -26.00 18.22
N ASP A 45 -5.37 -27.00 17.89
CA ASP A 45 -5.28 -28.26 18.64
C ASP A 45 -4.62 -28.14 20.02
N TYR A 46 -3.80 -27.09 20.26
CA TYR A 46 -2.96 -26.98 21.46
C TYR A 46 -3.45 -25.93 22.48
N GLN A 47 -4.00 -24.79 22.04
CA GLN A 47 -4.65 -23.81 22.93
C GLN A 47 -5.80 -23.07 22.23
N PRO A 48 -7.06 -23.41 22.52
CA PRO A 48 -8.20 -22.75 21.91
C PRO A 48 -8.36 -21.34 22.51
N GLY A 49 -7.94 -20.31 21.78
CA GLY A 49 -8.40 -18.93 22.00
C GLY A 49 -7.31 -17.88 22.13
N LEU A 50 -6.33 -18.04 23.03
CA LEU A 50 -5.38 -16.95 23.33
C LEU A 50 -4.41 -16.67 22.18
N VAL A 51 -3.76 -17.71 21.65
CA VAL A 51 -2.77 -17.54 20.56
C VAL A 51 -3.45 -16.99 19.32
N HIS A 52 -4.56 -17.59 18.90
CA HIS A 52 -5.35 -17.10 17.76
C HIS A 52 -5.75 -15.63 17.91
N THR A 53 -6.24 -15.24 19.09
CA THR A 53 -6.62 -13.84 19.39
C THR A 53 -5.43 -12.89 19.30
N LEU A 54 -4.26 -13.27 19.82
CA LEU A 54 -3.05 -12.46 19.74
C LEU A 54 -2.58 -12.26 18.30
N PHE A 55 -2.60 -13.32 17.48
CA PHE A 55 -2.27 -13.24 16.06
C PHE A 55 -3.24 -12.32 15.31
N ALA A 56 -4.55 -12.41 15.58
CA ALA A 56 -5.54 -11.52 14.99
C ALA A 56 -5.27 -10.05 15.31
N TRP A 57 -4.95 -9.72 16.58
CA TRP A 57 -4.58 -8.35 16.97
C TRP A 57 -3.30 -7.87 16.30
N LEU A 58 -2.28 -8.73 16.22
CA LEU A 58 -1.03 -8.41 15.52
C LEU A 58 -1.26 -8.10 14.04
N LEU A 59 -2.13 -8.86 13.37
CA LEU A 59 -2.53 -8.60 11.99
C LEU A 59 -3.24 -7.25 11.86
N ILE A 60 -4.20 -6.94 12.73
CA ILE A 60 -4.91 -5.65 12.72
C ILE A 60 -3.92 -4.49 12.89
N VAL A 61 -3.02 -4.58 13.87
CA VAL A 61 -2.00 -3.54 14.10
C VAL A 61 -1.07 -3.40 12.91
N GLY A 62 -0.63 -4.51 12.31
CA GLY A 62 0.18 -4.49 11.09
C GLY A 62 -0.55 -3.84 9.91
N TRP A 63 -1.86 -4.07 9.78
CA TRP A 63 -2.70 -3.47 8.72
C TRP A 63 -2.77 -1.96 8.90
N LEU A 64 -3.05 -1.50 10.11
CA LEU A 64 -3.10 -0.09 10.44
C LEU A 64 -1.75 0.60 10.22
N TYR A 65 -0.66 -0.02 10.67
CA TYR A 65 0.69 0.48 10.46
C TYR A 65 1.03 0.62 8.98
N THR A 66 0.73 -0.41 8.17
CA THR A 66 0.97 -0.40 6.73
C THR A 66 0.12 0.65 6.03
N ALA A 67 -1.17 0.77 6.40
CA ALA A 67 -2.06 1.77 5.83
C ALA A 67 -1.57 3.21 6.12
N VAL A 68 -1.23 3.52 7.38
CA VAL A 68 -0.76 4.85 7.77
C VAL A 68 0.54 5.22 7.05
N THR A 69 1.52 4.31 7.05
CA THR A 69 2.82 4.55 6.39
C THR A 69 2.68 4.69 4.88
N PHE A 70 1.82 3.89 4.24
CA PHE A 70 1.50 4.03 2.82
C PHE A 70 0.84 5.37 2.50
N ILE A 71 -0.10 5.83 3.33
CA ILE A 71 -0.76 7.14 3.16
C ILE A 71 0.26 8.28 3.30
N LEU A 72 1.13 8.24 4.31
CA LEU A 72 2.18 9.23 4.51
C LEU A 72 3.16 9.26 3.34
N TRP A 73 3.59 8.10 2.87
CA TRP A 73 4.42 7.98 1.67
C TRP A 73 3.74 8.59 0.46
N LEU A 74 2.45 8.32 0.24
CA LEU A 74 1.70 8.83 -0.91
C LEU A 74 1.53 10.36 -0.85
N TYR A 75 1.31 10.91 0.35
CA TYR A 75 1.25 12.36 0.57
C TYR A 75 2.58 13.02 0.17
N LEU A 76 3.70 12.47 0.64
CA LEU A 76 5.03 13.02 0.37
C LEU A 76 5.47 12.80 -1.08
N ALA A 77 5.14 11.66 -1.69
CA ALA A 77 5.41 11.42 -3.10
C ALA A 77 4.66 12.43 -3.98
N ARG A 78 3.47 12.85 -3.57
CA ARG A 78 2.70 13.89 -4.27
C ARG A 78 3.31 15.28 -4.08
N GLU A 79 3.71 15.63 -2.85
CA GLU A 79 4.40 16.89 -2.56
C GLU A 79 5.67 17.03 -3.41
N ASN A 80 6.48 15.95 -3.49
CA ASN A 80 7.65 15.90 -4.37
C ASN A 80 7.30 16.14 -5.85
N LEU A 81 6.16 15.66 -6.34
CA LEU A 81 5.72 15.92 -7.72
C LEU A 81 5.38 17.40 -7.93
N GLU A 82 4.68 18.03 -6.98
CA GLU A 82 4.37 19.47 -7.04
C GLU A 82 5.64 20.31 -7.05
N ASP A 83 6.61 19.99 -6.19
CA ASP A 83 7.89 20.70 -6.11
C ASP A 83 8.75 20.56 -7.37
N ASN A 84 8.64 19.44 -8.08
CA ASN A 84 9.35 19.19 -9.35
C ASN A 84 8.58 19.73 -10.58
N GLY A 85 7.58 20.60 -10.38
CA GLY A 85 6.87 21.28 -11.46
C GLY A 85 5.80 20.45 -12.16
N ALA A 86 5.29 19.39 -11.51
CA ALA A 86 4.15 18.63 -12.04
C ALA A 86 2.85 19.44 -11.87
N ASP A 87 2.56 20.31 -12.83
CA ASP A 87 1.33 21.08 -12.84
C ASP A 87 0.08 20.23 -13.14
N GLY A 88 -1.05 20.65 -12.57
CA GLY A 88 -2.37 20.10 -12.87
C GLY A 88 -2.63 18.70 -12.31
N LEU A 89 -2.13 18.40 -11.11
CA LEU A 89 -2.51 17.17 -10.39
C LEU A 89 -4.02 17.13 -10.19
N ARG A 90 -4.64 16.05 -10.68
CA ARG A 90 -6.09 15.88 -10.75
C ARG A 90 -6.70 15.61 -9.38
N TRP A 91 -5.95 14.99 -8.47
CA TRP A 91 -6.39 14.66 -7.11
C TRP A 91 -5.72 15.57 -6.08
N LYS A 92 -6.52 16.18 -5.18
CA LYS A 92 -6.03 17.03 -4.08
C LYS A 92 -5.39 16.17 -2.97
N PRO A 93 -4.40 16.69 -2.22
CA PRO A 93 -3.64 15.90 -1.23
C PRO A 93 -4.50 15.45 -0.03
N VAL A 94 -5.65 16.09 0.20
CA VAL A 94 -6.59 15.78 1.28
C VAL A 94 -7.56 14.65 0.92
N GLN A 95 -7.73 14.38 -0.38
CA GLN A 95 -8.69 13.40 -0.88
C GLN A 95 -8.39 11.94 -0.52
N PRO A 96 -7.12 11.48 -0.45
CA PRO A 96 -6.77 10.14 0.03
C PRO A 96 -7.30 9.91 1.45
N VAL A 97 -7.07 10.82 2.39
CA VAL A 97 -7.47 10.67 3.81
C VAL A 97 -8.99 10.61 3.95
N VAL A 98 -9.73 11.47 3.25
CA VAL A 98 -11.20 11.47 3.27
C VAL A 98 -11.78 10.20 2.62
N SER A 99 -11.09 9.64 1.62
CA SER A 99 -11.55 8.43 0.94
C SER A 99 -11.52 7.18 1.82
N TRP A 100 -10.58 7.07 2.77
CA TRP A 100 -10.52 5.94 3.72
C TRP A 100 -11.73 5.88 4.65
N PHE A 101 -12.41 7.01 4.91
CA PHE A 101 -13.63 7.07 5.72
C PHE A 101 -14.92 6.86 4.92
N THR A 102 -14.84 6.88 3.58
CA THR A 102 -15.99 6.62 2.71
C THR A 102 -15.80 5.24 2.07
N PRO A 103 -16.53 4.19 2.50
CA PRO A 103 -16.26 2.80 2.10
C PRO A 103 -16.18 2.59 0.58
N VAL A 104 -17.02 3.32 -0.15
CA VAL A 104 -17.03 3.34 -1.62
C VAL A 104 -15.77 4.03 -2.14
N ALA A 105 -15.45 5.24 -1.68
CA ALA A 105 -14.26 5.96 -2.17
C ALA A 105 -12.94 5.21 -1.86
N ASN A 106 -12.87 4.49 -0.74
CA ASN A 106 -11.73 3.65 -0.37
C ASN A 106 -11.43 2.57 -1.43
N LEU A 107 -12.42 2.20 -2.24
CA LEU A 107 -12.29 1.17 -3.27
C LEU A 107 -11.74 1.68 -4.62
N TRP A 108 -11.65 2.99 -4.84
CA TRP A 108 -11.19 3.54 -6.13
C TRP A 108 -10.20 4.69 -6.01
N VAL A 109 -10.33 5.55 -4.99
CA VAL A 109 -9.47 6.72 -4.84
C VAL A 109 -8.00 6.34 -4.61
N PRO A 110 -7.65 5.35 -3.76
CA PRO A 110 -6.24 4.97 -3.59
C PRO A 110 -5.59 4.53 -4.91
N MET A 111 -6.29 3.71 -5.71
CA MET A 111 -5.81 3.29 -7.03
C MET A 111 -5.53 4.48 -7.95
N LEU A 112 -6.46 5.44 -8.02
CA LEU A 112 -6.36 6.58 -8.92
C LEU A 112 -5.22 7.52 -8.53
N VAL A 113 -5.01 7.73 -7.22
CA VAL A 113 -3.92 8.58 -6.71
C VAL A 113 -2.56 7.91 -6.95
N VAL A 114 -2.44 6.61 -6.66
CA VAL A 114 -1.20 5.85 -6.93
C VAL A 114 -0.90 5.80 -8.43
N ALA A 115 -1.93 5.66 -9.28
CA ALA A 115 -1.78 5.69 -10.73
C ALA A 115 -1.26 7.03 -11.22
N GLU A 116 -1.79 8.15 -10.70
CA GLU A 116 -1.32 9.49 -11.04
C GLU A 116 0.13 9.70 -10.58
N VAL A 117 0.46 9.31 -9.35
CA VAL A 117 1.83 9.43 -8.82
C VAL A 117 2.80 8.58 -9.64
N TYR A 118 2.45 7.33 -9.96
CA TYR A 118 3.27 6.45 -10.78
C TYR A 118 3.45 7.02 -12.19
N TYR A 119 2.36 7.42 -12.84
CA TYR A 119 2.37 7.98 -14.20
C TYR A 119 3.21 9.26 -14.30
N ARG A 120 3.08 10.17 -13.33
CA ARG A 120 3.83 11.43 -13.33
C ARG A 120 5.31 11.25 -12.94
N SER A 121 5.63 10.21 -12.17
CA SER A 121 7.01 9.85 -11.84
C SER A 121 7.71 9.15 -13.00
N ASP A 122 7.01 8.22 -13.66
CA ASP A 122 7.54 7.41 -14.75
C ASP A 122 7.33 8.10 -16.11
N LYS A 123 8.33 8.87 -16.58
CA LYS A 123 8.30 9.60 -17.86
C LYS A 123 8.15 8.71 -19.11
N LEU A 124 8.20 7.38 -18.96
CA LEU A 124 8.06 6.39 -20.03
C LEU A 124 6.61 5.89 -20.20
N GLY A 125 5.72 6.18 -19.25
CA GLY A 125 4.32 5.77 -19.30
C GLY A 125 3.46 6.73 -20.13
N ASN A 126 2.88 6.27 -21.24
CA ASN A 126 1.83 7.01 -21.96
C ASN A 126 0.40 6.63 -21.52
N GLU A 127 0.25 5.66 -20.61
CA GLU A 127 -1.06 5.17 -20.15
C GLU A 127 -1.49 5.85 -18.84
N PRO A 128 -2.68 6.48 -18.77
CA PRO A 128 -3.16 7.17 -17.57
C PRO A 128 -3.46 6.25 -16.38
N LEU A 129 -3.57 4.93 -16.61
CA LEU A 129 -3.63 3.91 -15.58
C LEU A 129 -2.63 2.80 -15.93
N PRO A 130 -1.41 2.83 -15.35
CA PRO A 130 -0.39 1.82 -15.62
C PRO A 130 -0.91 0.42 -15.25
N LYS A 131 -0.75 -0.56 -16.16
CA LYS A 131 -1.19 -1.95 -15.95
C LYS A 131 -0.70 -2.56 -14.63
N LYS A 132 0.47 -2.15 -14.16
CA LYS A 132 1.04 -2.58 -12.86
C LYS A 132 0.18 -2.11 -11.68
N VAL A 133 -0.27 -0.85 -11.70
CA VAL A 133 -1.13 -0.27 -10.67
C VAL A 133 -2.53 -0.90 -10.73
N ALA A 134 -3.07 -1.10 -11.93
CA ALA A 134 -4.34 -1.81 -12.11
C ALA A 134 -4.26 -3.26 -11.61
N GLY A 135 -3.16 -3.96 -11.91
CA GLY A 135 -2.91 -5.34 -11.45
C GLY A 135 -2.78 -5.42 -9.93
N TRP A 136 -2.03 -4.51 -9.32
CA TRP A 136 -1.91 -4.39 -7.87
C TRP A 136 -3.26 -4.19 -7.19
N TRP A 137 -4.05 -3.25 -7.72
CA TRP A 137 -5.36 -2.95 -7.15
C TRP A 137 -6.34 -4.11 -7.33
N ALA A 138 -6.33 -4.74 -8.50
CA ALA A 138 -7.18 -5.90 -8.77
C ALA A 138 -6.85 -7.06 -7.84
N THR A 139 -5.58 -7.38 -7.62
CA THR A 139 -5.18 -8.45 -6.69
C THR A 139 -5.52 -8.12 -5.25
N PHE A 140 -5.38 -6.85 -4.85
CA PHE A 140 -5.83 -6.39 -3.53
C PHE A 140 -7.35 -6.50 -3.34
N VAL A 141 -8.16 -6.08 -4.31
CA VAL A 141 -9.63 -6.21 -4.21
C VAL A 141 -10.06 -7.68 -4.21
N ILE A 142 -9.42 -8.53 -5.02
CA ILE A 142 -9.69 -9.97 -5.03
C ILE A 142 -9.36 -10.58 -3.67
N SER A 143 -8.25 -10.21 -3.02
CA SER A 143 -7.94 -10.73 -1.68
C SER A 143 -8.97 -10.33 -0.64
N LEU A 144 -9.48 -9.08 -0.69
CA LEU A 144 -10.56 -8.63 0.20
C LEU A 144 -11.85 -9.41 0.00
N ILE A 145 -12.23 -9.69 -1.25
CA ILE A 145 -13.44 -10.47 -1.57
C ILE A 145 -13.28 -11.91 -1.08
N LEU A 146 -12.13 -12.53 -1.33
CA LEU A 146 -11.85 -13.90 -0.89
C LEU A 146 -11.87 -14.01 0.64
N PHE A 147 -11.29 -13.02 1.33
CA PHE A 147 -11.32 -12.94 2.79
C PHE A 147 -12.76 -12.80 3.31
N ALA A 148 -13.55 -11.86 2.78
CA ALA A 148 -14.94 -11.68 3.19
C ALA A 148 -15.79 -12.93 2.92
N PHE A 149 -15.54 -13.64 1.81
CA PHE A 149 -16.20 -14.89 1.48
C PHE A 149 -15.81 -16.02 2.43
N HIS A 150 -14.53 -16.12 2.79
CA HIS A 150 -14.04 -17.10 3.78
C HIS A 150 -14.72 -16.87 5.13
N GLU A 151 -14.72 -15.65 5.66
CA GLU A 151 -15.39 -15.30 6.92
C GLU A 151 -16.90 -15.61 6.88
N PHE A 152 -17.56 -15.27 5.77
CA PHE A 152 -18.97 -15.61 5.57
C PHE A 152 -19.21 -17.13 5.57
N ALA A 153 -18.35 -17.91 4.90
CA ALA A 153 -18.47 -19.36 4.82
C ALA A 153 -18.26 -20.05 6.17
N VAL A 154 -17.31 -19.55 6.98
CA VAL A 154 -17.01 -20.02 8.35
C VAL A 154 -18.21 -19.77 9.26
N VAL A 155 -18.74 -18.54 9.29
CA VAL A 155 -19.88 -18.17 10.17
C VAL A 155 -21.14 -18.97 9.83
N ASN A 156 -21.38 -19.25 8.55
CA ASN A 156 -22.58 -19.95 8.09
C ASN A 156 -22.43 -21.48 8.08
N ALA A 157 -21.37 -22.03 8.68
CA ALA A 157 -21.11 -23.47 8.84
C ALA A 157 -21.39 -24.29 7.57
N SER A 158 -21.07 -23.72 6.40
CA SER A 158 -21.46 -24.26 5.10
C SER A 158 -20.52 -25.39 4.63
N VAL A 159 -20.89 -26.07 3.54
CA VAL A 159 -20.24 -27.24 2.89
C VAL A 159 -18.70 -27.11 2.66
N LEU A 160 -18.14 -25.92 2.86
CA LEU A 160 -16.74 -25.57 2.62
C LEU A 160 -15.76 -25.96 3.73
N PHE A 161 -16.19 -26.54 4.87
CA PHE A 161 -15.26 -27.04 5.89
C PHE A 161 -14.18 -27.99 5.32
N HIS A 162 -14.51 -28.78 4.30
CA HIS A 162 -13.54 -29.66 3.62
C HIS A 162 -12.52 -28.93 2.73
N TYR A 163 -12.78 -27.68 2.34
CA TYR A 163 -11.95 -26.89 1.43
C TYR A 163 -11.31 -25.66 2.11
N GLU A 164 -11.57 -25.47 3.40
CA GLU A 164 -11.09 -24.36 4.23
C GLU A 164 -9.56 -24.16 4.13
N PRO A 165 -8.73 -25.22 4.21
CA PRO A 165 -7.28 -25.04 4.10
C PRO A 165 -6.83 -24.59 2.71
N TRP A 166 -7.56 -24.97 1.65
CA TRP A 166 -7.23 -24.60 0.28
C TRP A 166 -7.64 -23.17 -0.03
N LEU A 167 -8.78 -22.73 0.50
CA LEU A 167 -9.20 -21.33 0.45
C LEU A 167 -8.19 -20.43 1.18
N ASN A 168 -7.67 -20.87 2.33
CA ASN A 168 -6.61 -20.17 3.08
C ASN A 168 -5.34 -19.98 2.24
N LEU A 169 -4.86 -21.02 1.58
CA LEU A 169 -3.70 -20.93 0.70
C LEU A 169 -3.93 -19.99 -0.49
N VAL A 170 -5.12 -20.06 -1.11
CA VAL A 170 -5.45 -19.26 -2.28
C VAL A 170 -5.50 -17.77 -1.95
N TYR A 171 -6.23 -17.33 -0.91
CA TYR A 171 -6.26 -15.90 -0.59
C TYR A 171 -4.91 -15.42 -0.05
N GLY A 172 -4.18 -16.26 0.69
CA GLY A 172 -2.83 -15.95 1.16
C GLY A 172 -1.88 -15.67 0.00
N ALA A 173 -1.89 -16.52 -1.03
CA ALA A 173 -1.09 -16.34 -2.23
C ALA A 173 -1.46 -15.04 -2.99
N VAL A 174 -2.76 -14.76 -3.16
CA VAL A 174 -3.23 -13.52 -3.79
C VAL A 174 -2.78 -12.29 -3.00
N GLY A 175 -2.85 -12.34 -1.66
CA GLY A 175 -2.35 -11.30 -0.77
C GLY A 175 -0.85 -11.05 -0.94
N CYS A 176 -0.03 -12.10 -1.04
CA CYS A 176 1.40 -11.97 -1.30
C CYS A 176 1.70 -11.32 -2.65
N VAL A 177 0.93 -11.66 -3.70
CA VAL A 177 1.06 -11.01 -5.02
C VAL A 177 0.71 -9.52 -4.93
N ALA A 178 -0.37 -9.17 -4.23
CA ALA A 178 -0.74 -7.77 -3.99
C ALA A 178 0.37 -7.02 -3.23
N ALA A 179 0.92 -7.60 -2.16
CA ALA A 179 2.02 -7.00 -1.42
C ALA A 179 3.28 -6.81 -2.28
N GLY A 180 3.64 -7.79 -3.11
CA GLY A 180 4.80 -7.71 -4.00
C GLY A 180 4.65 -6.63 -5.08
N LEU A 181 3.46 -6.49 -5.67
CA LEU A 181 3.19 -5.42 -6.63
C LEU A 181 3.22 -4.04 -5.95
N GLY A 182 2.65 -3.91 -4.76
CA GLY A 182 2.70 -2.69 -3.96
C GLY A 182 4.14 -2.29 -3.59
N PHE A 183 4.94 -3.27 -3.15
CA PHE A 183 6.36 -3.09 -2.87
C PHE A 183 7.10 -2.53 -4.09
N HIS A 184 6.92 -3.15 -5.25
CA HIS A 184 7.56 -2.71 -6.49
C HIS A 184 7.13 -1.30 -6.93
N ILE A 185 5.85 -0.95 -6.76
CA ILE A 185 5.34 0.39 -7.06
C ILE A 185 6.03 1.43 -6.15
N VAL A 186 6.05 1.18 -4.85
CA VAL A 186 6.65 2.09 -3.86
C VAL A 186 8.16 2.23 -4.09
N SER A 187 8.88 1.12 -4.29
CA SER A 187 10.32 1.14 -4.52
C SER A 187 10.67 1.91 -5.79
N HIS A 188 9.97 1.63 -6.89
CA HIS A 188 10.25 2.25 -8.18
C HIS A 188 10.02 3.77 -8.17
N VAL A 189 8.90 4.23 -7.63
CA VAL A 189 8.62 5.67 -7.51
C VAL A 189 9.63 6.34 -6.59
N THR A 190 9.98 5.68 -5.48
CA THR A 190 10.95 6.21 -4.52
C THR A 190 12.35 6.35 -5.14
N GLU A 191 12.80 5.36 -5.91
CA GLU A 191 14.07 5.39 -6.64
C GLU A 191 14.11 6.56 -7.63
N ILE A 192 13.03 6.80 -8.38
CA ILE A 192 12.94 7.93 -9.32
C ILE A 192 13.06 9.27 -8.58
N HIS A 193 12.33 9.45 -7.48
CA HIS A 193 12.36 10.70 -6.71
C HIS A 193 13.73 10.92 -6.05
N GLN A 194 14.41 9.85 -5.63
CA GLN A 194 15.79 9.92 -5.16
C GLN A 194 16.75 10.36 -6.26
N GLN A 195 16.61 9.83 -7.48
CA GLN A 195 17.43 10.23 -8.62
C GLN A 195 17.29 11.73 -8.89
N TRP A 196 16.07 12.27 -8.86
CA TRP A 196 15.84 13.72 -9.01
C TRP A 196 16.52 14.52 -7.91
N ALA A 197 16.45 14.06 -6.65
CA ALA A 197 17.12 14.70 -5.53
C ALA A 197 18.65 14.72 -5.66
N THR A 198 19.25 13.70 -6.30
CA THR A 198 20.69 13.61 -6.53
C THR A 198 21.17 14.27 -7.82
N ALA A 199 20.29 14.46 -8.80
CA ALA A 199 20.62 15.01 -10.12
C ALA A 199 20.72 16.55 -10.14
N GLU A 200 20.35 17.23 -9.04
CA GLU A 200 20.56 18.68 -8.86
C GLU A 200 21.78 18.99 -7.98
N PRO A 201 23.00 19.03 -8.56
CA PRO A 201 24.06 19.85 -7.96
C PRO A 201 24.69 20.97 -8.83
N ASP A 202 24.37 21.16 -10.13
CA ASP A 202 25.18 22.06 -10.99
C ASP A 202 24.40 22.99 -11.96
N ALA A 203 23.16 23.37 -11.65
CA ALA A 203 22.42 24.36 -12.46
C ALA A 203 22.15 25.65 -11.65
N GLY A 204 23.21 26.40 -11.39
CA GLY A 204 23.16 27.72 -10.74
C GLY A 204 24.53 28.30 -10.51
#